data_AF-A0A537GL28-F1
#
_entry.id   AF-A0A537GL28-F1
#
_cell.length_a   1.000
_cell.length_b   1.000
_cell.length_c   1.000
_cell.angle_alpha   90.00
_cell.angle_beta   90.00
_cell.angle_gamma   90.00
#
_symmetry.space_group_name_H-M   'P 1'
#
loop_
_entity.id
_entity.type
_entity.pdbx_description
1 polymer ?
#
loop_
_entity_poly.entity_id
_entity_poly.type
_entity_poly.pdbx_seq_one_letter_code
_entity_poly.pdbx_strand_id
1 'polypeptide(L)'
;MKKLADHFRLSGLVDKAFFGQIYIPSSRQPPHLLIGMRLIENSQRNFDDALHEITAIIDTFAKNQLIDVIEIKEPIANLKLFFSK
;
A
#
# COMPACT_ATOMS: atom_id res chain seq x y z
N MET A 1 -3.13 -3.95 -9.50
CA MET A 1 -3.23 -2.52 -9.10
C MET A 1 -4.59 -1.88 -9.37
N LYS A 2 -5.25 -2.09 -10.53
CA LYS A 2 -6.57 -1.47 -10.83
C LYS A 2 -7.64 -1.69 -9.74
N LYS A 3 -7.86 -2.95 -9.31
CA LYS A 3 -8.83 -3.28 -8.24
C LYS A 3 -8.57 -2.54 -6.92
N LEU A 4 -7.29 -2.41 -6.53
CA LEU A 4 -6.90 -1.74 -5.29
C LEU A 4 -7.10 -0.22 -5.40
N ALA A 5 -6.76 0.37 -6.54
CA ALA A 5 -7.02 1.79 -6.82
C ALA A 5 -8.53 2.11 -6.85
N ASP A 6 -9.35 1.21 -7.40
CA ASP A 6 -10.80 1.36 -7.39
C ASP A 6 -11.37 1.27 -5.97
N HIS A 7 -10.84 0.36 -5.14
CA HIS A 7 -11.20 0.28 -3.72
C HIS A 7 -10.84 1.57 -2.96
N PHE A 8 -9.62 2.10 -3.14
CA PHE A 8 -9.23 3.37 -2.52
C PHE A 8 -10.11 4.55 -2.95
N ARG A 9 -10.53 4.57 -4.22
CA ARG A 9 -11.46 5.58 -4.71
C ARG A 9 -12.81 5.50 -3.99
N LEU A 10 -13.31 4.29 -3.75
CA LEU A 10 -14.60 4.05 -3.11
C LEU A 10 -14.56 4.26 -1.59
N SER A 11 -13.49 3.83 -0.92
CA SER A 11 -13.34 4.02 0.54
C SER A 11 -13.14 5.49 0.89
N GLY A 12 -12.48 6.24 0.00
CA GLY A 12 -12.20 7.66 0.22
C GLY A 12 -11.29 7.92 1.41
N LEU A 13 -10.53 6.91 1.88
CA LEU A 13 -9.64 7.00 3.05
C LEU A 13 -8.20 7.34 2.68
N VAL A 14 -7.80 7.01 1.45
CA VAL A 14 -6.43 7.16 0.96
C VAL A 14 -6.35 8.41 0.09
N ASP A 15 -5.37 9.27 0.35
CA ASP A 15 -5.00 10.41 -0.48
C ASP A 15 -4.11 9.92 -1.65
N LYS A 16 -3.05 9.19 -1.33
CA LYS A 16 -2.08 8.67 -2.31
C LYS A 16 -1.66 7.26 -1.97
N ALA A 17 -1.44 6.44 -2.99
CA ALA A 17 -0.83 5.13 -2.83
C ALA A 17 0.31 4.90 -3.81
N PHE A 18 1.36 4.27 -3.29
CA PHE A 18 2.61 4.01 -3.98
C PHE A 18 2.95 2.54 -3.93
N PHE A 19 3.65 2.04 -4.94
CA PHE A 19 4.16 0.68 -4.95
C PHE A 19 5.61 0.63 -5.41
N GLY A 20 6.35 -0.34 -4.89
CA GLY A 20 7.72 -0.60 -5.30
C GLY A 20 8.15 -1.97 -4.86
N GLN A 21 9.34 -2.39 -5.28
CA GLN A 21 9.98 -3.57 -4.73
C GLN A 21 11.09 -3.14 -3.81
N ILE A 22 11.13 -3.72 -2.61
CA ILE A 22 12.25 -3.56 -1.69
C ILE A 22 13.02 -4.87 -1.64
N TYR A 23 14.34 -4.75 -1.65
CA TYR A 23 15.25 -5.86 -1.44
C TYR A 23 16.12 -5.51 -0.24
N ILE A 24 16.08 -6.35 0.79
CA ILE A 24 16.87 -6.20 2.01
C ILE A 24 17.95 -7.29 1.96
N PRO A 25 19.19 -6.97 1.54
CA PRO A 25 20.22 -7.99 1.33
C PRO A 25 20.53 -8.82 2.59
N SER A 26 20.39 -8.21 3.76
CA SER A 26 20.66 -8.86 5.06
C SER A 26 19.58 -9.84 5.50
N SER A 27 18.33 -9.73 5.02
CA SER A 27 17.22 -10.58 5.49
C SER A 27 17.19 -11.96 4.81
N ARG A 28 17.95 -12.15 3.72
CA ARG A 28 17.90 -13.36 2.85
C ARG A 28 16.49 -13.68 2.32
N GLN A 29 15.54 -12.76 2.42
CA GLN A 29 14.20 -12.92 1.88
C GLN A 29 14.19 -12.57 0.38
N PRO A 30 13.28 -13.18 -0.40
CA PRO A 30 13.03 -12.73 -1.77
C PRO A 30 12.53 -11.27 -1.74
N PRO A 31 12.67 -10.49 -2.82
CA PRO A 31 12.17 -9.11 -2.87
C PRO A 31 10.71 -8.99 -2.44
N HIS A 32 10.41 -8.00 -1.60
CA HIS A 32 9.06 -7.73 -1.11
C HIS A 32 8.41 -6.66 -1.99
N LEU A 33 7.13 -6.81 -2.30
CA LEU A 33 6.33 -5.73 -2.85
C LEU A 33 5.89 -4.82 -1.71
N LEU A 34 6.36 -3.58 -1.73
CA LEU A 34 5.95 -2.56 -0.77
C LEU A 34 4.74 -1.82 -1.32
N ILE A 35 3.69 -1.72 -0.51
CA ILE A 35 2.51 -0.88 -0.76
C ILE A 35 2.52 0.23 0.29
N GLY A 36 2.78 1.44 -0.16
CA GLY A 36 2.73 2.62 0.67
C GLY A 36 1.40 3.33 0.57
N MET A 37 0.79 3.67 1.70
CA MET A 37 -0.47 4.41 1.74
C MET A 37 -0.33 5.71 2.52
N ARG A 38 -0.75 6.82 1.92
CA ARG A 38 -0.98 8.07 2.62
C ARG A 38 -2.48 8.24 2.82
N LEU A 39 -2.91 8.32 4.09
CA LEU A 39 -4.31 8.60 4.42
C LEU A 39 -4.65 10.07 4.15
N ILE A 40 -5.94 10.36 3.97
CA ILE A 40 -6.43 11.73 3.86
C ILE A 40 -6.22 12.47 5.18
N GLU A 41 -5.83 13.73 5.10
CA GLU A 41 -5.74 14.62 6.26
C GLU A 41 -7.08 14.68 7.01
N ASN A 42 -7.05 14.49 8.32
CA ASN A 42 -8.23 14.41 9.18
C ASN A 42 -9.16 13.21 8.91
N SER A 43 -8.64 12.12 8.33
CA SER A 43 -9.37 10.84 8.33
C SER A 43 -9.75 10.46 9.76
N GLN A 44 -11.03 10.15 9.99
CA GLN A 44 -11.49 9.60 11.28
C GLN A 44 -11.00 8.16 11.49
N ARG A 45 -10.55 7.50 10.42
CA ARG A 45 -10.05 6.12 10.43
C ARG A 45 -8.54 6.10 10.37
N ASN A 46 -7.95 5.15 11.07
CA ASN A 46 -6.51 5.01 11.18
C ASN A 46 -5.94 4.09 10.10
N PHE A 47 -4.62 3.93 10.10
CA PHE A 47 -3.92 3.06 9.14
C PHE A 47 -4.29 1.59 9.30
N ASP A 48 -4.51 1.11 10.53
CA ASP A 48 -4.89 -0.28 10.80
C ASP A 48 -6.25 -0.62 10.21
N ASP A 49 -7.21 0.33 10.26
CA ASP A 49 -8.52 0.20 9.62
C ASP A 49 -8.37 0.06 8.10
N ALA A 50 -7.57 0.93 7.49
CA ALA A 50 -7.32 0.91 6.04
C ALA A 50 -6.58 -0.37 5.62
N LEU A 51 -5.62 -0.82 6.43
CA LEU A 51 -4.88 -2.06 6.21
C LEU A 51 -5.83 -3.26 6.25
N HIS A 52 -6.70 -3.35 7.26
CA HIS A 52 -7.65 -4.44 7.40
C HIS A 52 -8.57 -4.59 6.18
N GLU A 53 -9.04 -3.46 5.62
CA GLU A 53 -9.91 -3.48 4.43
C GLU A 53 -9.22 -4.01 3.17
N ILE A 54 -7.92 -3.72 3.03
CA ILE A 54 -7.18 -4.10 1.83
C ILE A 54 -6.48 -5.43 1.93
N THR A 55 -6.27 -5.99 3.12
CA THR A 55 -5.61 -7.30 3.30
C THR A 55 -6.24 -8.37 2.41
N ALA A 56 -7.58 -8.48 2.41
CA ALA A 56 -8.27 -9.45 1.55
C ALA A 56 -8.03 -9.18 0.06
N ILE A 57 -7.94 -7.91 -0.35
CA ILE A 57 -7.66 -7.54 -1.74
C ILE A 57 -6.23 -7.92 -2.11
N ILE A 58 -5.27 -7.63 -1.22
CA ILE A 58 -3.85 -7.95 -1.32
C ILE A 58 -3.64 -9.45 -1.52
N ASP A 59 -4.25 -10.26 -0.67
CA ASP A 59 -4.15 -11.72 -0.73
C ASP A 59 -4.62 -12.28 -2.08
N THR A 60 -5.56 -11.63 -2.76
CA THR A 60 -6.01 -12.10 -4.09
C THR A 60 -5.01 -11.86 -5.21
N PHE A 61 -4.18 -10.82 -5.14
CA PHE A 61 -3.27 -10.47 -6.24
C PHE A 61 -1.83 -10.91 -6.01
N ALA A 62 -1.48 -11.31 -4.79
CA ALA A 62 -0.11 -11.55 -4.39
C ALA A 62 0.14 -12.87 -3.67
N LYS A 63 -0.65 -13.91 -3.98
CA LYS A 63 -0.57 -15.24 -3.35
C LYS A 63 0.85 -15.83 -3.22
N ASN A 64 1.82 -15.39 -4.03
CA ASN A 64 3.20 -15.89 -4.04
C ASN A 64 4.24 -14.79 -3.86
N GLN A 65 3.88 -13.62 -3.33
CA GLN A 65 4.79 -12.50 -3.10
C GLN A 65 4.75 -12.08 -1.63
N LEU A 66 5.90 -11.75 -1.07
CA LEU A 66 5.96 -11.08 0.22
C LEU A 66 5.49 -9.64 0.02
N ILE A 67 4.51 -9.21 0.82
CA ILE A 67 3.97 -7.86 0.75
C ILE A 67 4.13 -7.20 2.10
N ASP A 68 4.72 -6.01 2.07
CA ASP A 68 4.72 -5.09 3.20
C ASP A 68 3.80 -3.93 2.86
N VAL A 69 2.93 -3.57 3.81
CA VAL A 69 2.09 -2.40 3.70
C VAL A 69 2.53 -1.41 4.77
N ILE A 70 2.81 -0.17 4.38
CA ILE A 70 3.27 0.87 5.30
C ILE A 70 2.47 2.15 5.15
N GLU A 71 2.35 2.89 6.25
CA GLU A 71 1.87 4.25 6.24
C GLU A 71 2.99 5.18 5.73
N ILE A 72 2.66 6.02 4.75
CA ILE A 72 3.56 7.01 4.18
C ILE A 72 3.13 8.40 4.63
N LYS A 73 3.97 9.05 5.44
CA LYS A 73 3.83 10.46 5.81
C LYS A 73 4.52 11.40 4.82
N GLU A 74 5.63 10.95 4.25
CA GLU A 74 6.44 11.71 3.29
C GLU A 74 6.78 10.88 2.04
N PRO A 75 6.92 11.49 0.86
CA PRO A 75 7.25 10.76 -0.36
C PRO A 75 8.52 9.92 -0.21
N ILE A 76 8.41 8.62 -0.47
CA ILE A 76 9.56 7.71 -0.47
C ILE A 76 10.13 7.64 -1.88
N ALA A 77 11.42 7.95 -2.02
CA ALA A 77 12.14 7.84 -3.29
C ALA A 77 12.05 6.40 -3.84
N ASN A 78 11.95 6.27 -5.17
CA ASN A 78 11.86 5.00 -5.88
C ASN A 78 10.54 4.21 -5.74
N LEU A 79 9.52 4.76 -5.07
CA LEU A 79 8.16 4.21 -5.16
C LEU A 79 7.39 4.85 -6.31
N LYS A 80 6.63 4.04 -7.04
CA LYS A 80 5.77 4.47 -8.14
C LYS A 80 4.38 4.80 -7.62
N LEU A 81 3.92 6.02 -7.84
CA LEU A 81 2.53 6.41 -7.58
C LEU A 81 1.59 5.60 -8.48
N PHE A 82 0.57 4.97 -7.90
CA PHE A 82 -0.47 4.27 -8.68
C PHE A 82 -1.89 4.75 -8.37
N PHE A 83 -2.07 5.55 -7.33
CA PHE A 83 -3.33 6.15 -6.97
C PHE A 83 -3.09 7.53 -6.36
N SER A 84 -3.86 8.52 -6.79
CA SER A 84 -3.99 9.84 -6.17
C SER A 84 -5.46 10.22 -6.24
N LYS A 85 -6.00 10.72 -5.13
CA LYS A 85 -7.28 11.40 -5.08
C LYS A 85 -7.14 12.85 -5.56
#